data_AF-A0A1I2IN37-F1
#
_entry.id   AF-A0A1I2IN37-F1
#
_cell.length_a   1.000
_cell.length_b   1.000
_cell.length_c   1.000
_cell.angle_alpha   90.00
_cell.angle_beta   90.00
_cell.angle_gamma   90.00
#
_symmetry.space_group_name_H-M   'P 1'
#
loop_
_entity.id
_entity.type
_entity.pdbx_description
1 polymer ?
#
loop_
_entity_poly.entity_id
_entity_poly.type
_entity_poly.pdbx_seq_one_letter_code
_entity_poly.pdbx_strand_id
1 'polypeptide(L)'
;QWGMWYDWAIRSRLEPMKAAARMVKNHLGGIIHAATERITNASAEGLNSVIQKLKYVARGFRNRDRFRAAIYFHLGGLDLYPAGITR
;
A
#
# COMPACT_ATOMS: atom_id res chain seq x y z
N GLN A 1 -19.05 -3.46 22.27
CA GLN A 1 -19.35 -4.13 20.99
C GLN A 1 -18.10 -4.78 20.36
N TRP A 2 -16.97 -4.06 20.19
CA TRP A 2 -15.70 -4.63 19.69
C TRP A 2 -15.15 -5.83 20.51
N GLY A 3 -15.06 -5.70 21.84
CA GLY A 3 -14.50 -6.76 22.70
C GLY A 3 -15.25 -8.08 22.60
N MET A 4 -16.58 -8.03 22.52
CA MET A 4 -17.42 -9.23 22.36
C MET A 4 -17.13 -9.95 21.05
N TRP A 5 -16.98 -9.21 19.94
CA TRP A 5 -16.64 -9.80 18.65
C TRP A 5 -15.23 -10.42 18.68
N TYR A 6 -14.25 -9.71 19.22
CA TYR A 6 -12.87 -10.21 19.34
C TYR A 6 -12.83 -11.51 20.15
N ASP A 7 -13.52 -11.56 21.27
CA ASP A 7 -13.59 -12.73 22.14
C ASP A 7 -14.25 -13.93 21.44
N TRP A 8 -15.30 -13.70 20.66
CA TRP A 8 -15.91 -14.72 19.81
C TRP A 8 -14.95 -15.20 18.72
N ALA A 9 -14.27 -14.29 18.04
CA ALA A 9 -13.35 -14.61 16.95
C ALA A 9 -12.12 -15.40 17.45
N ILE A 10 -11.57 -15.06 18.62
CA ILE A 10 -10.44 -15.79 19.23
C ILE A 10 -10.86 -17.18 19.72
N ARG A 11 -12.09 -17.34 20.24
CA ARG A 11 -12.63 -18.63 20.66
C ARG A 11 -13.13 -19.49 19.50
N SER A 12 -13.21 -18.93 18.30
CA SER A 12 -13.51 -19.73 17.10
C SER A 12 -12.44 -20.81 16.91
N ARG A 13 -12.80 -21.99 16.42
CA ARG A 13 -11.84 -23.04 16.09
C ARG A 13 -11.16 -22.82 14.72
N LEU A 14 -11.26 -21.61 14.18
CA LEU A 14 -10.75 -21.24 12.86
C LEU A 14 -9.51 -20.38 13.02
N GLU A 15 -8.33 -20.96 12.79
CA GLU A 15 -7.06 -20.20 12.83
C GLU A 15 -7.03 -18.95 11.92
N PRO A 16 -7.62 -18.96 10.70
CA PRO A 16 -7.71 -17.75 9.89
C PRO A 16 -8.47 -16.61 10.58
N MET A 17 -9.55 -16.95 11.31
CA MET A 17 -10.36 -15.97 12.04
C MET A 17 -9.60 -15.41 13.25
N LYS A 18 -8.88 -16.26 13.98
CA LYS A 18 -8.01 -15.81 15.09
C LYS A 18 -6.91 -14.89 14.59
N ALA A 19 -6.29 -15.20 13.45
CA ALA A 19 -5.26 -14.38 12.84
C ALA A 19 -5.81 -13.00 12.45
N ALA A 20 -6.95 -12.95 11.79
CA ALA A 20 -7.63 -11.70 11.45
C ALA A 20 -7.98 -10.88 12.69
N ALA A 21 -8.55 -11.51 13.73
CA ALA A 21 -8.90 -10.83 14.97
C ALA A 21 -7.67 -10.22 15.67
N ARG A 22 -6.55 -10.96 15.74
CA ARG A 22 -5.28 -10.45 16.28
C ARG A 22 -4.74 -9.29 15.46
N MET A 23 -4.77 -9.38 14.13
CA MET A 23 -4.34 -8.31 13.24
C MET A 23 -5.15 -7.03 13.47
N VAL A 24 -6.49 -7.14 13.47
CA VAL A 24 -7.35 -5.97 13.71
C VAL A 24 -7.12 -5.40 15.11
N LYS A 25 -6.93 -6.23 16.15
CA LYS A 25 -6.60 -5.74 17.50
C LYS A 25 -5.26 -4.97 17.52
N ASN A 26 -4.24 -5.47 16.84
CA ASN A 26 -2.91 -4.83 16.78
C ASN A 26 -2.94 -3.50 16.03
N HIS A 27 -3.85 -3.34 15.07
CA HIS A 27 -3.97 -2.15 14.22
C HIS A 27 -5.20 -1.29 14.52
N LEU A 28 -5.95 -1.59 15.60
CA LEU A 28 -7.25 -0.99 15.86
C LEU A 28 -7.20 0.53 15.95
N GLY A 29 -6.15 1.09 16.56
CA GLY A 29 -5.96 2.53 16.65
C GLY A 29 -5.83 3.20 15.28
N GLY A 30 -5.05 2.60 14.37
CA GLY A 30 -4.91 3.09 12.99
C GLY A 30 -6.21 2.94 12.19
N ILE A 31 -6.95 1.86 12.41
CA ILE A 31 -8.25 1.62 11.75
C ILE A 31 -9.28 2.65 12.20
N ILE A 32 -9.38 2.92 13.50
CA ILE A 32 -10.30 3.93 14.04
C ILE A 32 -9.90 5.30 13.51
N HIS A 33 -8.62 5.66 13.60
CA HIS A 33 -8.12 6.95 13.11
C HIS A 33 -8.42 7.15 11.61
N ALA A 34 -8.19 6.13 10.77
CA ALA A 34 -8.52 6.18 9.35
C ALA A 34 -10.04 6.21 9.07
N ALA A 35 -10.87 5.66 9.96
CA ALA A 35 -12.33 5.70 9.82
C ALA A 35 -12.93 7.02 10.30
N THR A 36 -12.32 7.68 11.29
CA THR A 36 -12.78 8.94 11.86
C THR A 36 -12.23 10.16 11.13
N GLU A 37 -11.00 10.07 10.62
CA GLU A 37 -10.35 11.14 9.88
C GLU A 37 -10.45 10.87 8.38
N ARG A 38 -10.54 11.94 7.56
CA ARG A 38 -10.52 11.81 6.08
C ARG A 38 -9.14 11.45 5.51
N ILE A 39 -8.25 10.91 6.34
CA ILE A 39 -6.92 10.47 5.91
C ILE A 39 -7.10 9.14 5.19
N THR A 40 -7.20 9.21 3.87
CA THR A 40 -7.32 8.04 3.02
C THR A 40 -5.94 7.57 2.56
N ASN A 41 -5.68 6.27 2.58
CA ASN A 41 -4.47 5.68 2.02
C ASN A 41 -4.54 5.57 0.47
N ALA A 42 -5.62 6.05 -0.14
CA ALA A 42 -5.92 5.89 -1.57
C ALA A 42 -4.81 6.45 -2.48
N SER A 43 -4.22 7.60 -2.14
CA SER A 43 -3.10 8.16 -2.92
C SER A 43 -1.85 7.28 -2.87
N ALA A 44 -1.53 6.73 -1.69
CA ALA A 44 -0.39 5.83 -1.54
C ALA A 44 -0.65 4.48 -2.23
N GLU A 45 -1.87 3.95 -2.18
CA GLU A 45 -2.28 2.75 -2.91
C GLU A 45 -2.23 2.94 -4.43
N GLY A 46 -2.64 4.12 -4.91
CA GLY A 46 -2.50 4.50 -6.32
C GLY A 46 -1.04 4.49 -6.75
N LEU A 47 -0.15 5.13 -5.99
CA LEU A 47 1.30 5.11 -6.25
C LEU A 47 1.86 3.68 -6.21
N ASN A 48 1.50 2.88 -5.20
CA ASN A 48 1.93 1.49 -5.10
C ASN A 48 1.47 0.66 -6.31
N SER A 49 0.25 0.88 -6.80
CA SER A 49 -0.28 0.21 -7.99
C SER A 49 0.51 0.56 -9.25
N VAL A 50 0.88 1.83 -9.43
CA VAL A 50 1.74 2.27 -10.55
C VAL A 50 3.13 1.64 -10.46
N ILE A 51 3.71 1.58 -9.26
CA ILE A 51 5.01 0.93 -9.02
C ILE A 51 4.96 -0.57 -9.32
N GLN A 52 3.90 -1.27 -8.88
CA GLN A 52 3.71 -2.69 -9.21
C GLN A 52 3.54 -2.90 -10.72
N LYS A 53 2.78 -2.03 -11.40
CA LYS A 53 2.66 -2.06 -12.87
C LYS A 53 4.01 -1.90 -13.55
N LEU A 54 4.84 -0.95 -13.09
CA LEU A 54 6.20 -0.76 -13.62
C LEU A 54 7.05 -2.03 -13.46
N LYS A 55 6.99 -2.68 -12.30
CA LYS A 55 7.67 -3.96 -12.05
C LYS A 55 7.16 -5.07 -12.96
N TYR A 56 5.85 -5.16 -13.16
CA TYR A 56 5.21 -6.15 -14.03
C TYR A 56 5.63 -5.98 -15.49
N VAL A 57 5.55 -4.77 -16.03
CA VAL A 57 5.94 -4.46 -17.42
C VAL A 57 7.42 -4.78 -17.67
N ALA A 58 8.28 -4.50 -16.69
CA ALA A 58 9.70 -4.83 -16.76
C ALA A 58 9.99 -6.33 -16.62
N ARG A 59 8.98 -7.18 -16.31
CA ARG A 59 9.13 -8.60 -15.97
C ARG A 59 10.10 -8.83 -14.80
N GLY A 60 10.11 -7.91 -13.86
CA GLY A 60 11.02 -7.89 -12.72
C GLY A 60 12.35 -7.18 -13.00
N PHE A 61 12.99 -6.71 -11.93
CA PHE A 61 14.30 -6.06 -12.00
C PHE A 61 15.35 -6.95 -11.36
N ARG A 62 16.49 -7.15 -12.04
CA ARG A 62 17.62 -7.92 -11.52
C ARG A 62 18.38 -7.22 -10.38
N ASN A 63 18.25 -5.89 -10.27
CA ASN A 63 18.87 -5.08 -9.22
C ASN A 63 17.84 -4.06 -8.67
N ARG A 64 17.81 -3.88 -7.36
CA ARG A 64 17.02 -2.87 -6.65
C ARG A 64 17.35 -1.44 -7.08
N ASP A 65 18.61 -1.14 -7.39
CA ASP A 65 19.01 0.21 -7.84
C ASP A 65 18.37 0.56 -9.18
N ARG A 66 18.31 -0.42 -10.09
CA ARG A 66 17.62 -0.26 -11.38
C ARG A 66 16.11 -0.06 -11.20
N PHE A 67 15.51 -0.76 -10.24
CA PHE A 67 14.10 -0.57 -9.91
C PHE A 67 13.84 0.84 -9.35
N ARG A 68 14.68 1.30 -8.43
CA ARG A 68 14.60 2.65 -7.86
C ARG A 68 14.78 3.74 -8.94
N ALA A 69 15.77 3.59 -9.81
CA ALA A 69 15.98 4.50 -10.93
C ALA A 69 14.76 4.55 -11.86
N ALA A 70 14.16 3.40 -12.18
CA ALA A 70 12.96 3.35 -13.00
C ALA A 70 11.75 4.03 -12.32
N ILE A 71 11.60 3.88 -10.99
CA ILE A 71 10.56 4.59 -10.22
C ILE A 71 10.77 6.10 -10.35
N TYR A 72 11.97 6.60 -10.06
CA TYR A 72 12.25 8.05 -10.17
C TYR A 72 12.10 8.55 -11.60
N PHE A 73 12.46 7.75 -12.60
CA PHE A 73 12.30 8.13 -13.99
C PHE A 73 10.83 8.34 -14.39
N HIS A 74 9.94 7.42 -13.98
CA HIS A 74 8.53 7.48 -14.38
C HIS A 74 7.64 8.33 -13.46
N LEU A 75 8.00 8.44 -12.17
CA LEU A 75 7.19 9.09 -11.15
C LEU A 75 7.84 10.36 -10.57
N GLY A 76 9.11 10.63 -10.87
CA GLY A 76 9.87 11.76 -10.33
C GLY A 76 9.67 13.08 -11.07
N GLY A 77 8.80 13.13 -12.09
CA GLY A 77 8.50 14.37 -12.82
C GLY A 77 9.68 14.92 -13.63
N LEU A 78 10.55 14.03 -14.14
CA LEU A 78 11.65 14.44 -15.02
C LEU A 78 11.09 15.00 -16.32
N ASP A 79 11.51 16.22 -16.67
CA ASP A 79 11.28 16.77 -18.00
C ASP A 79 12.33 16.19 -18.96
N LEU A 80 11.86 15.38 -19.91
CA LEU A 80 12.70 14.74 -20.92
C LEU A 80 12.70 15.50 -22.24
N TYR A 81 11.98 16.62 -22.32
CA TYR A 81 12.00 17.45 -23.52
C TYR A 81 13.31 18.23 -23.62
N PRO A 82 13.89 18.33 -24.82
CA PRO A 82 15.05 19.19 -25.03
C PRO A 82 14.66 20.65 -24.77
N ALA A 83 15.55 21.40 -24.13
CA ALA A 83 15.37 22.81 -23.82
C ALA A 83 15.12 23.61 -25.13
N GLY A 84 13.85 23.87 -25.43
CA GLY A 84 13.43 24.51 -26.68
C GLY A 84 12.11 23.98 -27.24
N ILE A 85 11.64 22.82 -26.78
CA ILE A 85 10.31 22.29 -27.13
C ILE A 85 9.48 22.24 -25.86
N THR A 86 8.78 23.33 -25.57
CA THR A 86 7.72 23.35 -24.55
C THR A 86 6.41 22.88 -25.18
N ARG A 87 5.65 22.05 -24.47
CA ARG A 87 4.35 21.55 -24.93
C ARG A 87 3.34 22.66 -25.16
#